data_AF-U7QVP8-F1
#
_entry.id   AF-U7QVP8-F1
#
_cell.length_a   1.000
_cell.length_b   1.000
_cell.length_c   1.000
_cell.angle_alpha   90.00
_cell.angle_beta   90.00
_cell.angle_gamma   90.00
#
_symmetry.space_group_name_H-M   'P 1'
#
loop_
_entity.id
_entity.type
_entity.pdbx_description
1 polymer ?
#
loop_
_entity_poly.entity_id
_entity_poly.type
_entity_poly.pdbx_seq_one_letter_code
_entity_poly.pdbx_strand_id
1 'polypeptide(L)'
;MSNIRSKPNNITPQLVYMWERSNEPWGAKDCQSKFIYANPAFYQLLNLPEYFDITRISTDKLPSPIAEYEEEYYHQDQKVIQTMQKVTSMETLTQTEWEVLFLTLRSLDEESISEKLMLSTEYII
;
A
#
# COMPACT_ATOMS: atom_id res chain seq x y z
N MET A 1 35.35 19.44 -9.37
CA MET A 1 33.92 19.81 -9.36
C MET A 1 33.32 19.35 -10.68
N SER A 2 32.67 18.18 -10.71
CA SER A 2 32.06 17.60 -11.91
C SER A 2 30.70 18.28 -12.16
N ASN A 3 30.62 19.03 -13.25
CA ASN A 3 29.37 19.59 -13.78
C ASN A 3 28.48 18.45 -14.28
N ILE A 4 27.52 18.00 -13.46
CA ILE A 4 26.42 17.17 -13.93
C ILE A 4 25.46 18.09 -14.67
N ARG A 5 25.61 18.20 -16.00
CA ARG A 5 24.55 18.76 -16.84
C ARG A 5 23.31 17.90 -16.65
N SER A 6 22.26 18.45 -16.06
CA SER A 6 20.94 17.82 -16.02
C SER A 6 20.49 17.57 -17.46
N LYS A 7 20.34 16.31 -17.85
CA LYS A 7 19.68 15.95 -19.11
C LYS A 7 18.26 16.53 -19.09
N PRO A 8 17.73 17.01 -20.24
CA PRO A 8 16.33 17.40 -20.31
C PRO A 8 15.45 16.19 -19.95
N ASN A 9 14.49 16.39 -19.05
CA ASN A 9 13.52 15.39 -18.66
C ASN A 9 12.63 15.09 -19.88
N ASN A 10 12.88 13.97 -20.56
CA ASN A 10 12.09 13.51 -21.71
C ASN A 10 10.79 12.80 -21.27
N ILE A 11 10.15 13.27 -20.20
CA ILE A 11 8.86 12.73 -19.77
C ILE A 11 7.79 13.37 -20.65
N THR A 12 7.07 12.54 -21.40
CA THR A 12 6.01 13.03 -22.28
C THR A 12 4.77 13.41 -21.46
N PRO A 13 4.02 14.46 -21.83
CA PRO A 13 2.78 14.82 -21.13
C PRO A 13 1.76 13.69 -21.06
N GLN A 14 1.77 12.78 -22.04
CA GLN A 14 0.91 11.60 -22.08
C GLN A 14 1.18 10.64 -20.92
N LEU A 15 2.45 10.45 -20.54
CA LEU A 15 2.82 9.61 -19.40
C LEU A 15 2.40 10.25 -18.09
N VAL A 16 2.59 11.56 -17.94
CA VAL A 16 2.11 12.33 -16.77
C VAL A 16 0.60 12.19 -16.63
N TYR A 17 -0.14 12.44 -17.71
CA TYR A 17 -1.59 12.32 -17.73
C TYR A 17 -2.08 10.91 -17.39
N MET A 18 -1.42 9.88 -17.91
CA MET A 18 -1.74 8.48 -17.58
C MET A 18 -1.53 8.18 -16.10
N TRP A 19 -0.44 8.67 -15.51
CA TRP A 19 -0.12 8.44 -14.09
C TRP A 19 -1.04 9.20 -13.15
N GLU A 20 -1.34 10.47 -13.44
CA GLU A 20 -2.25 11.30 -12.63
C GLU A 20 -3.69 10.79 -12.66
N ARG A 21 -4.11 10.14 -13.76
CA ARG A 21 -5.48 9.62 -13.93
C ARG A 21 -5.61 8.11 -13.72
N SER A 22 -4.55 7.46 -13.23
CA SER A 22 -4.64 6.06 -12.81
C SER A 22 -5.69 5.91 -11.72
N ASN A 23 -6.62 4.97 -11.89
CA ASN A 23 -7.61 4.61 -10.88
C ASN A 23 -7.01 3.74 -9.76
N GLU A 24 -5.85 3.13 -10.01
CA GLU A 24 -5.13 2.40 -8.96
C GLU A 24 -4.53 3.38 -7.96
N PRO A 25 -4.75 3.22 -6.65
CA PRO A 25 -4.17 4.06 -5.61
C PRO A 25 -2.68 3.73 -5.45
N TRP A 26 -1.83 4.74 -5.57
CA TRP A 26 -0.39 4.57 -5.33
C TRP A 26 0.26 5.86 -4.83
N GLY A 27 1.33 5.67 -4.06
CA GLY A 27 2.21 6.72 -3.60
C GLY A 27 3.66 6.32 -3.76
N ALA A 28 4.54 7.32 -3.74
CA ALA A 28 5.98 7.13 -3.73
C ALA A 28 6.52 7.72 -2.43
N LYS A 29 7.51 7.04 -1.84
CA LYS A 29 8.24 7.49 -0.66
C LYS A 29 9.73 7.61 -0.98
N ASP A 30 10.44 8.42 -0.20
CA ASP A 30 11.89 8.48 -0.20
C ASP A 30 12.52 7.36 0.66
N CYS A 31 13.85 7.31 0.70
CA CYS A 31 14.60 6.33 1.51
C CYS A 31 14.45 6.54 3.04
N GLN A 32 13.79 7.60 3.48
CA GLN A 32 13.46 7.86 4.88
C GLN A 32 11.99 7.51 5.18
N SER A 33 11.32 6.78 4.29
CA SER A 33 9.90 6.41 4.39
C SER A 33 8.93 7.60 4.41
N LYS A 34 9.33 8.76 3.88
CA LYS A 34 8.46 9.93 3.75
C LYS A 34 7.87 10.01 2.36
N PHE A 35 6.59 10.32 2.25
CA PHE A 35 5.92 10.47 0.96
C PHE A 35 6.57 11.60 0.13
N ILE A 36 6.82 11.34 -1.15
CA ILE A 36 7.26 12.36 -2.12
C ILE A 36 6.13 12.71 -3.10
N TYR A 37 5.15 11.82 -3.23
CA TYR A 37 3.98 11.98 -4.11
C TYR A 37 2.92 10.93 -3.74
N ALA A 38 1.65 11.24 -3.98
CA ALA A 38 0.57 10.27 -4.08
C ALA A 38 -0.45 10.73 -5.12
N ASN A 39 -1.03 9.78 -5.87
CA ASN A 39 -2.01 10.11 -6.90
C ASN A 39 -3.42 10.37 -6.30
N PRO A 40 -4.34 10.99 -7.04
CA PRO A 40 -5.69 11.28 -6.54
C PRO A 40 -6.46 10.05 -6.03
N ALA A 41 -6.26 8.87 -6.64
CA ALA A 41 -6.90 7.64 -6.16
C ALA A 41 -6.40 7.24 -4.76
N PHE A 42 -5.13 7.49 -4.42
CA PHE A 42 -4.60 7.27 -3.07
C PHE A 42 -5.20 8.24 -2.04
N TYR A 43 -5.41 9.51 -2.41
CA TYR A 43 -6.11 10.47 -1.56
C TYR A 43 -7.54 10.02 -1.27
N GLN A 44 -8.25 9.51 -2.28
CA GLN A 44 -9.60 8.98 -2.12
C GLN A 44 -9.63 7.75 -1.22
N LEU A 45 -8.70 6.80 -1.42
CA LEU A 45 -8.58 5.60 -0.59
C LEU A 45 -8.43 5.94 0.91
N LEU A 46 -7.60 6.93 1.21
CA LEU A 46 -7.33 7.35 2.58
C LEU A 46 -8.27 8.46 3.09
N ASN A 47 -9.24 8.87 2.28
CA ASN A 47 -10.16 9.97 2.54
C ASN A 47 -9.44 11.29 2.96
N LEU A 48 -8.33 11.59 2.29
CA LEU A 48 -7.52 12.79 2.54
C LEU A 48 -8.17 14.02 1.90
N PRO A 49 -8.08 15.21 2.54
CA PRO A 49 -8.49 16.45 1.91
C PRO A 49 -7.71 16.72 0.61
N GLU A 50 -8.38 17.22 -0.44
CA GLU A 50 -7.74 17.50 -1.74
C GLU A 50 -6.59 18.52 -1.64
N TYR A 51 -6.65 19.41 -0.64
CA TYR A 51 -5.61 20.41 -0.35
C TYR A 51 -4.53 19.93 0.63
N PHE A 52 -4.59 18.67 1.09
CA PHE A 52 -3.59 18.13 1.99
C PHE A 52 -2.27 17.91 1.25
N ASP A 53 -1.19 18.50 1.73
CA ASP A 53 0.14 18.24 1.17
C ASP A 53 0.73 16.99 1.82
N ILE A 54 0.64 15.85 1.12
CA ILE A 54 1.23 14.60 1.60
C ILE A 54 2.77 14.61 1.58
N THR A 55 3.40 15.54 0.87
CA THR A 55 4.84 15.49 0.64
C THR A 55 5.63 15.71 1.93
N ARG A 56 6.72 14.96 2.09
CA ARG A 56 7.64 14.94 3.25
C ARG A 56 7.02 14.46 4.56
N ILE A 57 5.80 13.94 4.52
CA ILE A 57 5.09 13.41 5.68
C ILE A 57 5.36 11.89 5.78
N SER A 58 5.50 11.37 7.01
CA SER A 58 5.55 9.94 7.35
C SER A 58 4.14 9.41 7.62
N THR A 59 3.90 8.09 7.53
CA THR A 59 2.51 7.59 7.55
C THR A 59 1.82 7.80 8.92
N ASP A 60 2.56 7.85 10.03
CA ASP A 60 2.05 8.22 11.38
C ASP A 60 1.44 9.64 11.46
N LYS A 61 1.73 10.51 10.50
CA LYS A 61 1.25 11.89 10.45
C LYS A 61 0.09 12.07 9.47
N LEU A 62 -0.33 11.01 8.80
CA LEU A 62 -1.50 11.06 7.93
C LEU A 62 -2.79 11.16 8.77
N PRO A 63 -3.77 11.98 8.35
CA PRO A 63 -5.08 12.02 8.97
C PRO A 63 -5.92 10.82 8.50
N SER A 64 -5.43 9.60 8.73
CA SER A 64 -6.02 8.34 8.26
C SER A 64 -5.75 7.21 9.25
N PRO A 65 -6.63 6.21 9.40
CA PRO A 65 -6.41 5.07 10.30
C PRO A 65 -5.11 4.30 10.03
N ILE A 66 -4.57 4.39 8.80
CA ILE A 66 -3.30 3.74 8.46
C ILE A 66 -2.11 4.29 9.26
N ALA A 67 -2.24 5.47 9.86
CA ALA A 67 -1.22 6.06 10.74
C ALA A 67 -0.93 5.20 11.97
N GLU A 68 -1.89 4.38 12.40
CA GLU A 68 -1.71 3.44 13.51
C GLU A 68 -0.72 2.32 13.18
N TYR A 69 -0.50 2.03 11.88
CA TYR A 69 0.35 0.95 11.38
C TYR A 69 1.69 1.45 10.82
N GLU A 70 2.17 2.63 11.25
CA GLU A 70 3.44 3.20 10.77
C GLU A 70 4.61 2.24 10.96
N GLU A 71 4.66 1.50 12.07
CA GLU A 71 5.78 0.60 12.37
C GLU A 71 5.89 -0.53 11.34
N GLU A 72 4.75 -1.10 10.94
CA GLU A 72 4.64 -2.14 9.93
C GLU A 72 5.02 -1.62 8.54
N TYR A 73 4.46 -0.47 8.16
CA TYR A 73 4.82 0.17 6.88
C TYR A 73 6.29 0.54 6.83
N TYR A 74 6.85 1.05 7.92
CA TYR A 74 8.27 1.36 8.02
C TYR A 74 9.14 0.11 7.86
N HIS A 75 8.80 -0.99 8.54
CA HIS A 75 9.53 -2.27 8.38
C HIS A 75 9.51 -2.77 6.94
N GLN A 76 8.38 -2.65 6.25
CA GLN A 76 8.24 -3.05 4.85
C GLN A 76 9.05 -2.15 3.93
N ASP A 77 9.00 -0.84 4.13
CA ASP A 77 9.83 0.12 3.40
C ASP A 77 11.32 -0.21 3.58
N GLN A 78 11.77 -0.48 4.81
CA GLN A 78 13.15 -0.87 5.08
C GLN A 78 13.54 -2.18 4.38
N LYS A 79 12.64 -3.18 4.36
CA LYS A 79 12.87 -4.43 3.64
C LYS A 79 13.02 -4.19 2.14
N VAL A 80 12.18 -3.35 1.53
CA VAL A 80 12.31 -2.96 0.11
C VAL A 80 13.62 -2.22 -0.14
N ILE A 81 14.00 -1.26 0.71
CA ILE A 81 15.24 -0.48 0.58
C ILE A 81 16.47 -1.38 0.66
N GLN A 82 16.49 -2.34 1.59
CA GLN A 82 17.63 -3.23 1.81
C GLN A 82 17.75 -4.31 0.72
N THR A 83 16.63 -4.86 0.26
CA THR A 83 16.63 -6.00 -0.67
C THR A 83 16.51 -5.58 -2.14
N MET A 84 16.00 -4.38 -2.42
CA MET A 84 15.56 -3.92 -3.74
C MET A 84 14.54 -4.87 -4.40
N GLN A 85 13.82 -5.66 -3.60
CA GLN A 85 12.79 -6.57 -4.07
C GLN A 85 11.40 -6.00 -3.78
N LYS A 86 10.42 -6.38 -4.60
CA LYS A 86 9.02 -6.08 -4.32
C LYS A 86 8.62 -6.82 -3.05
N VAL A 87 8.09 -6.08 -2.07
CA VAL A 87 7.47 -6.61 -0.86
C VAL A 87 5.99 -6.27 -0.94
N THR A 88 5.12 -7.22 -0.62
CA THR A 88 3.68 -6.95 -0.49
C THR A 88 3.46 -6.14 0.78
N SER A 89 2.84 -4.96 0.63
CA SER A 89 2.55 -4.05 1.73
C SER A 89 1.35 -4.58 2.53
N MET A 90 1.43 -4.53 3.87
CA MET A 90 0.55 -5.24 4.83
C MET A 90 0.48 -6.78 4.60
N GLU A 91 1.06 -7.57 5.49
CA GLU A 91 0.74 -9.01 5.63
C GLU A 91 -0.48 -9.23 6.56
N THR A 92 -1.30 -8.20 6.75
CA THR A 92 -2.55 -8.35 7.49
C THR A 92 -3.57 -8.96 6.55
N LEU A 93 -3.66 -10.29 6.62
CA LEU A 93 -4.93 -10.96 6.37
C LEU A 93 -6.00 -10.20 7.17
N THR A 94 -7.14 -9.92 6.55
CA THR A 94 -8.35 -9.48 7.24
C THR A 94 -8.66 -10.47 8.38
N GLN A 95 -9.44 -10.06 9.38
CA GLN A 95 -9.84 -10.98 10.45
C GLN A 95 -10.43 -12.29 9.87
N THR A 96 -11.22 -12.17 8.80
CA THR A 96 -11.80 -13.29 8.09
C THR A 96 -10.74 -14.17 7.43
N GLU A 97 -9.78 -13.59 6.71
CA GLU A 97 -8.68 -14.36 6.10
C GLU A 97 -7.80 -15.05 7.16
N TRP A 98 -7.61 -14.43 8.33
CA TRP A 98 -6.93 -15.07 9.46
C TRP A 98 -7.72 -16.25 10.03
N GLU A 99 -9.03 -16.09 10.19
CA GLU A 99 -9.92 -17.15 10.68
C GLU A 99 -9.99 -18.32 9.70
N VAL A 100 -10.08 -18.05 8.40
CA VAL A 100 -10.01 -19.07 7.34
C VAL A 100 -8.67 -19.80 7.42
N LEU A 101 -7.54 -19.07 7.40
CA LEU A 101 -6.20 -19.65 7.46
C LEU A 101 -6.02 -20.52 8.72
N PHE A 102 -6.47 -20.04 9.88
CA PHE A 102 -6.41 -20.79 11.13
C PHE A 102 -7.20 -22.10 11.07
N LEU A 103 -8.42 -22.08 10.52
CA LEU A 103 -9.27 -23.27 10.43
C LEU A 103 -8.76 -24.27 9.38
N THR A 104 -8.23 -23.79 8.25
CA THR A 104 -7.55 -24.63 7.25
C THR A 104 -6.33 -25.32 7.86
N LEU A 105 -5.51 -24.61 8.65
CA LEU A 105 -4.36 -25.20 9.37
C LEU A 105 -4.76 -26.22 10.44
N ARG A 106 -6.01 -26.16 10.92
CA ARG A 106 -6.62 -27.18 11.81
C ARG A 106 -7.21 -28.37 11.05
N SER A 107 -7.02 -28.43 9.73
CA SER A 107 -7.51 -29.48 8.84
C SER A 107 -9.04 -29.55 8.76
N LEU A 108 -9.73 -28.41 8.88
CA LEU A 108 -11.14 -28.32 8.52
C LEU A 108 -11.26 -28.16 7.00
N ASP A 109 -12.28 -28.80 6.43
CA ASP A 109 -12.67 -28.62 5.04
C ASP A 109 -13.46 -27.32 4.82
N GLU A 110 -13.59 -26.92 3.56
CA GLU A 110 -14.22 -25.66 3.15
C GLU A 110 -15.69 -25.54 3.60
N GLU A 111 -16.44 -26.65 3.62
CA GLU A 111 -17.84 -26.68 4.03
C GLU A 111 -17.96 -26.42 5.54
N SER A 112 -17.10 -27.07 6.33
CA SER A 112 -16.98 -26.85 7.77
C SER A 112 -16.55 -25.41 8.14
N ILE A 113 -15.66 -24.80 7.35
CA ILE A 113 -15.22 -23.40 7.55
C ILE A 113 -16.35 -22.43 7.18
N SER A 114 -17.04 -22.69 6.06
CA SER A 114 -18.19 -21.92 5.58
C SER A 114 -19.29 -21.85 6.62
N GLU A 115 -19.67 -22.99 7.19
CA GLU A 115 -20.68 -23.05 8.25
C GLU A 115 -20.23 -22.26 9.49
N LYS A 116 -18.97 -22.43 9.90
CA LYS A 116 -18.45 -21.85 11.15
C LYS A 116 -18.27 -20.33 11.10
N LEU A 117 -17.89 -19.80 9.94
CA LEU A 117 -17.70 -18.36 9.74
C LEU A 117 -18.92 -17.66 9.13
N MET A 118 -19.98 -18.42 8.81
CA MET A 118 -21.17 -17.94 8.09
C MET A 118 -20.83 -17.25 6.76
N LEU A 119 -19.87 -17.83 6.03
CA LEU A 119 -19.42 -17.37 4.72
C LEU A 119 -19.88 -18.32 3.62
N SER A 120 -20.07 -17.83 2.40
CA SER A 120 -20.17 -18.73 1.23
C SER A 120 -18.83 -19.43 1.01
N THR A 121 -18.85 -20.70 0.59
CA THR A 121 -17.65 -21.45 0.22
C THR A 121 -16.84 -20.77 -0.88
N GLU A 122 -17.47 -19.95 -1.74
CA GLU A 122 -16.80 -19.14 -2.76
C GLU A 122 -15.81 -18.10 -2.19
N TYR A 123 -15.92 -17.75 -0.91
CA TYR A 123 -15.01 -16.80 -0.22
C TYR A 123 -13.86 -17.50 0.53
N ILE A 124 -13.78 -18.83 0.48
CA ILE A 124 -12.77 -19.65 1.20
C ILE A 124 -11.64 -20.09 0.25
N ILE A 125 -11.80 -19.86 -1.06
CA ILE A 125 -10.90 -20.26 -2.15
C ILE A 125 -9.83 -19.19 -2.44
#